data_AF-A0A8D9A1W8-F1
#
_entry.id   AF-A0A8D9A1W8-F1
#
_cell.length_a   1.000
_cell.length_b   1.000
_cell.length_c   1.000
_cell.angle_alpha   90.00
_cell.angle_beta   90.00
_cell.angle_gamma   90.00
#
_symmetry.space_group_name_H-M   'P 1'
#
loop_
_entity.id
_entity.type
_entity.pdbx_description
1 polymer ?
#
loop_
_entity_poly.entity_id
_entity_poly.type
_entity_poly.pdbx_seq_one_letter_code
_entity_poly.pdbx_strand_id
1 'polypeptide(L)'
;MLGHVALSTALILSSLIAVVSGLLCKCDICTNNTCETDGYCFASTTRDKATGIIKHDYRCVDREQFFLPDVRPMQCDPQYSPPTTDFAMLCCHIKNYCNIDLNPQLVQDKSHVTTPGNETHVMAVLQT
;
A
#
# COMPACT_ATOMS: atom_id res chain seq x y z
N MET A 1 34.00 5.67 -42.86
CA MET A 1 34.18 4.56 -41.90
C MET A 1 34.09 5.03 -40.45
N LEU A 2 34.85 6.05 -40.00
CA LEU A 2 34.81 6.52 -38.59
C LEU A 2 33.46 7.10 -38.12
N GLY A 3 32.71 7.80 -38.99
CA GLY A 3 31.43 8.42 -38.61
C GLY A 3 30.31 7.44 -38.26
N HIS A 4 30.28 6.25 -38.89
CA HIS A 4 29.29 5.21 -38.58
C HIS A 4 29.57 4.54 -37.23
N VAL A 5 30.86 4.38 -36.87
CA VAL A 5 31.26 3.79 -35.58
C VAL A 5 30.86 4.71 -34.43
N ALA A 6 31.10 6.01 -34.56
CA ALA A 6 30.72 7.00 -33.54
C ALA A 6 29.20 7.13 -33.34
N LEU A 7 28.41 7.01 -34.42
CA LEU A 7 26.95 7.08 -34.35
C LEU A 7 26.36 5.81 -33.68
N SER A 8 26.92 4.64 -34.00
CA SER A 8 26.52 3.38 -33.39
C SER A 8 26.88 3.31 -31.90
N THR A 9 28.06 3.80 -31.48
CA THR A 9 28.43 3.82 -30.06
C THR A 9 27.60 4.81 -29.24
N ALA A 10 27.24 5.96 -29.81
CA ALA A 10 26.36 6.93 -29.14
C ALA A 10 24.92 6.39 -28.93
N LEU A 11 24.38 5.66 -29.91
CA LEU A 11 23.07 5.00 -29.78
C LEU A 11 23.08 3.89 -28.73
N ILE A 12 24.15 3.08 -28.67
CA ILE A 12 24.34 2.06 -27.64
C ILE A 12 24.46 2.72 -26.25
N LEU A 13 25.23 3.80 -26.11
CA LEU A 13 25.36 4.50 -24.83
C LEU A 13 24.04 5.14 -24.37
N SER A 14 23.24 5.67 -25.29
CA SER A 14 21.93 6.26 -24.98
C SER A 14 20.88 5.23 -24.52
N SER A 15 20.99 3.98 -24.96
CA SER A 15 20.08 2.89 -24.56
C SER A 15 20.47 2.22 -23.24
N LEU A 16 21.69 2.46 -22.71
CA LEU A 16 22.06 2.05 -21.36
C LEU A 16 21.51 2.98 -20.26
N ILE A 17 21.03 4.18 -20.61
CA ILE A 17 20.39 5.10 -19.66
C ILE A 17 18.90 4.75 -19.62
N ALA A 18 18.56 3.57 -19.10
CA ALA A 18 17.20 3.28 -18.72
C ALA A 18 16.86 4.17 -17.52
N VAL A 19 16.11 5.25 -17.76
CA VAL A 19 15.53 6.06 -16.68
C VAL A 19 14.46 5.19 -16.03
N VAL A 20 14.83 4.46 -14.99
CA VAL A 20 13.86 3.77 -14.12
C VAL A 20 13.07 4.86 -13.42
N SER A 21 11.85 5.12 -13.89
CA SER A 21 10.94 6.04 -13.20
C SER A 21 10.30 5.26 -12.06
N GLY A 22 10.62 5.59 -10.83
CA GLY A 22 10.00 4.98 -9.66
C GLY A 22 8.59 5.51 -9.42
N LEU A 23 7.81 4.71 -8.70
CA LEU A 23 6.49 5.05 -8.22
C LEU A 23 6.61 6.02 -7.05
N LEU A 24 6.01 7.21 -7.17
CA LEU A 24 6.01 8.21 -6.12
C LEU A 24 4.82 7.97 -5.17
N CYS A 25 5.02 8.02 -3.86
CA CYS A 25 4.00 7.75 -2.85
C CYS A 25 3.90 8.87 -1.80
N LYS A 26 2.74 8.99 -1.14
CA LYS A 26 2.62 9.76 0.10
C LYS A 26 3.40 9.04 1.19
N CYS A 27 4.09 9.81 2.02
CA CYS A 27 4.81 9.30 3.19
C CYS A 27 4.67 10.27 4.37
N ASP A 28 4.49 9.74 5.57
CA ASP A 28 4.39 10.58 6.77
C ASP A 28 5.76 10.89 7.38
N ILE A 29 6.68 9.93 7.32
CA ILE A 29 8.03 10.02 7.90
C ILE A 29 9.07 10.03 6.77
N CYS A 30 8.99 11.04 5.90
CA CYS A 30 9.93 11.25 4.80
C CYS A 30 10.18 12.75 4.57
N THR A 31 11.32 13.08 3.95
CA THR A 31 11.58 14.43 3.45
C THR A 31 10.50 14.82 2.44
N ASN A 32 9.91 16.01 2.59
CA ASN A 32 8.80 16.52 1.77
C ASN A 32 7.53 15.64 1.77
N ASN A 33 7.36 14.73 2.73
CA ASN A 33 6.20 13.85 2.84
C ASN A 33 5.97 12.93 1.62
N THR A 34 7.04 12.60 0.92
CA THR A 34 7.01 11.74 -0.28
C THR A 34 8.19 10.81 -0.31
N CYS A 35 8.03 9.66 -0.96
CA CYS A 35 9.10 8.72 -1.25
C CYS A 35 8.89 8.09 -2.63
N GLU A 36 9.96 7.61 -3.25
CA GLU A 36 9.94 6.93 -4.54
C GLU A 36 10.35 5.46 -4.34
N THR A 37 9.71 4.54 -5.06
CA THR A 37 9.92 3.09 -4.93
C THR A 37 9.73 2.35 -6.24
N ASP A 38 10.35 1.20 -6.41
CA ASP A 38 10.11 0.27 -7.50
C ASP A 38 9.00 -0.77 -7.17
N GLY A 39 8.44 -0.69 -5.96
CA GLY A 39 7.41 -1.57 -5.45
C GLY A 39 6.04 -0.90 -5.35
N TYR A 40 5.56 -0.71 -4.12
CA TYR A 40 4.17 -0.36 -3.82
C TYR A 40 4.08 0.83 -2.87
N CYS A 41 3.06 1.65 -3.04
CA CYS A 41 2.63 2.59 -2.02
C CYS A 41 1.78 1.87 -0.98
N PHE A 42 2.04 2.15 0.29
CA PHE A 42 1.38 1.54 1.45
C PHE A 42 0.52 2.56 2.20
N ALA A 43 -0.60 2.09 2.74
CA ALA A 43 -1.41 2.80 3.74
C ALA A 43 -1.89 1.82 4.82
N SER A 44 -1.89 2.26 6.09
CA SER A 44 -2.48 1.50 7.19
C SER A 44 -3.35 2.34 8.10
N THR A 45 -4.26 1.65 8.79
CA THR A 45 -5.04 2.17 9.92
C THR A 45 -4.70 1.34 11.14
N THR A 46 -4.28 1.99 12.22
CA THR A 46 -3.93 1.34 13.48
C THR A 46 -4.75 1.93 14.62
N ARG A 47 -5.32 1.09 15.48
CA ARG A 47 -5.92 1.49 16.75
C ARG A 47 -4.92 1.28 17.87
N ASP A 48 -4.61 2.34 18.58
CA ASP A 48 -3.86 2.24 19.82
C ASP A 48 -4.73 1.55 20.89
N LYS A 49 -4.29 0.37 21.37
CA LYS A 49 -5.08 -0.44 22.30
C LYS A 49 -5.29 0.20 23.67
N ALA A 50 -4.41 1.11 24.09
CA ALA A 50 -4.48 1.74 25.39
C ALA A 50 -5.41 2.98 25.38
N THR A 51 -5.37 3.74 24.30
CA THR A 51 -6.06 5.03 24.18
C THR A 51 -7.29 4.99 23.26
N GLY A 52 -7.41 3.96 22.43
CA GLY A 52 -8.45 3.84 21.39
C GLY A 52 -8.26 4.78 20.19
N ILE A 53 -7.18 5.57 20.17
CA ILE A 53 -6.91 6.54 19.10
C ILE A 53 -6.60 5.81 17.79
N ILE A 54 -7.24 6.27 16.72
CA ILE A 54 -6.98 5.81 15.35
C ILE A 54 -5.84 6.62 14.74
N LYS A 55 -4.87 5.93 14.16
CA LYS A 55 -3.74 6.49 13.42
C LYS A 55 -3.74 5.97 11.99
N HIS A 56 -3.38 6.85 11.06
CA HIS A 56 -3.15 6.49 9.66
C HIS A 56 -1.68 6.70 9.34
N ASP A 57 -1.09 5.75 8.61
CA ASP A 57 0.33 5.81 8.23
C ASP A 57 0.50 5.49 6.74
N TYR A 58 1.34 6.27 6.07
CA TYR A 58 1.69 6.15 4.66
C TYR A 58 3.20 5.99 4.47
N ARG A 59 3.63 5.09 3.56
CA ARG A 59 5.04 4.89 3.21
C ARG A 59 5.24 4.17 1.86
N CYS A 60 6.49 4.08 1.43
CA CYS A 60 6.93 3.23 0.32
C CYS A 60 7.29 1.83 0.81
N VAL A 61 7.16 0.85 -0.08
CA VAL A 61 7.59 -0.54 0.15
C VAL A 61 8.32 -1.01 -1.11
N ASP A 62 9.64 -1.18 -1.00
CA ASP A 62 10.51 -1.56 -2.11
C ASP A 62 10.40 -3.03 -2.46
N ARG A 63 10.52 -3.35 -3.76
CA ARG A 63 10.32 -4.69 -4.32
C ARG A 63 11.34 -5.71 -3.84
N GLU A 64 12.51 -5.30 -3.38
CA GLU A 64 13.55 -6.24 -2.96
C GLU A 64 13.40 -6.68 -1.49
N GLN A 65 12.74 -5.89 -0.64
CA GLN A 65 12.68 -6.19 0.80
C GLN A 65 11.65 -7.26 1.18
N PHE A 66 10.71 -7.60 0.29
CA PHE A 66 9.54 -8.42 0.64
C PHE A 66 9.02 -9.41 -0.42
N PHE A 67 9.73 -9.64 -1.54
CA PHE A 67 9.10 -10.25 -2.72
C PHE A 67 9.87 -11.43 -3.31
N LEU A 68 9.16 -12.53 -3.55
CA LEU A 68 9.47 -13.43 -4.65
C LEU A 68 9.05 -12.72 -5.96
N PRO A 69 9.80 -12.88 -7.08
CA PRO A 69 9.38 -12.33 -8.38
C PRO A 69 7.92 -12.72 -8.70
N ASP A 70 7.16 -11.77 -9.20
CA ASP A 70 5.78 -11.93 -9.73
C ASP A 70 4.66 -12.26 -8.72
N VAL A 71 4.94 -12.17 -7.42
CA VAL A 71 3.92 -12.35 -6.37
C VAL A 71 3.60 -11.01 -5.70
N ARG A 72 2.30 -10.72 -5.51
CA ARG A 72 1.87 -9.59 -4.66
C ARG A 72 2.52 -9.76 -3.28
N PRO A 73 3.11 -8.71 -2.69
CA PRO A 73 3.78 -8.86 -1.40
C PRO A 73 2.75 -9.34 -0.38
N MET A 74 3.10 -10.40 0.38
CA MET A 74 2.16 -11.08 1.27
C MET A 74 1.52 -10.11 2.29
N GLN A 75 2.24 -9.05 2.67
CA GLN A 75 1.69 -8.02 3.55
C GLN A 75 0.52 -7.26 2.91
N CYS A 76 0.57 -7.03 1.61
CA CYS A 76 -0.45 -6.31 0.85
C CYS A 76 -1.59 -7.21 0.35
N ASP A 77 -1.54 -8.51 0.65
CA ASP A 77 -2.58 -9.45 0.31
C ASP A 77 -3.49 -9.69 1.54
N PRO A 78 -4.78 -9.32 1.48
CA PRO A 78 -5.72 -9.55 2.57
C PRO A 78 -5.88 -11.02 2.97
N GLN A 79 -5.53 -11.98 2.10
CA GLN A 79 -5.55 -13.40 2.42
C GLN A 79 -4.48 -13.75 3.46
N TYR A 80 -3.31 -13.14 3.37
CA TYR A 80 -2.17 -13.41 4.25
C TYR A 80 -2.08 -12.40 5.41
N SER A 81 -2.57 -11.18 5.20
CA SER A 81 -2.60 -10.10 6.19
C SER A 81 -4.03 -9.55 6.34
N PRO A 82 -4.96 -10.35 6.87
CA PRO A 82 -6.34 -9.91 7.03
C PRO A 82 -6.44 -8.75 8.05
N PRO A 83 -7.40 -7.83 7.85
CA PRO A 83 -7.64 -6.77 8.82
C PRO A 83 -8.09 -7.34 10.16
N THR A 84 -7.74 -6.65 11.23
CA THR A 84 -8.08 -6.97 12.62
C THR A 84 -8.84 -5.79 13.23
N THR A 85 -9.22 -5.90 14.50
CA THR A 85 -9.83 -4.80 15.27
C THR A 85 -8.88 -3.62 15.49
N ASP A 86 -7.57 -3.85 15.36
CA ASP A 86 -6.53 -2.87 15.72
C ASP A 86 -5.56 -2.54 14.60
N PHE A 87 -5.57 -3.29 13.50
CA PHE A 87 -4.70 -3.05 12.36
C PHE A 87 -5.37 -3.46 11.05
N ALA A 88 -5.29 -2.60 10.05
CA ALA A 88 -5.67 -2.88 8.67
C ALA A 88 -4.71 -2.17 7.72
N MET A 89 -4.44 -2.75 6.56
CA MET A 89 -3.56 -2.15 5.57
C MET A 89 -4.00 -2.45 4.13
N LEU A 90 -3.57 -1.58 3.21
CA LEU A 90 -3.76 -1.71 1.78
C LEU A 90 -2.51 -1.21 1.05
N CYS A 91 -2.30 -1.71 -0.16
CA CYS A 91 -1.22 -1.25 -1.03
C CYS A 91 -1.70 -1.06 -2.47
N CYS A 92 -0.98 -0.23 -3.23
CA CYS A 92 -1.28 0.06 -4.62
C CYS A 92 0.00 0.36 -5.41
N HIS A 93 -0.06 0.16 -6.73
CA HIS A 93 1.05 0.49 -7.65
C HIS A 93 0.54 1.05 -9.00
N ILE A 94 -0.70 1.53 -9.03
CA ILE A 94 -1.40 1.86 -10.28
C ILE A 94 -1.08 3.27 -10.82
N LYS A 95 -0.68 4.20 -9.95
CA LYS A 95 -0.35 5.60 -10.28
C LYS A 95 0.46 6.21 -9.13
N ASN A 96 1.19 7.28 -9.41
CA ASN A 96 1.80 8.11 -8.37
C ASN A 96 0.75 8.58 -7.35
N TYR A 97 1.13 8.57 -6.08
CA TYR A 97 0.33 8.93 -4.91
C TYR A 97 -0.96 8.11 -4.74
N CYS A 98 -1.04 6.91 -5.33
CA CYS A 98 -2.24 6.08 -5.23
C CYS A 98 -2.64 5.76 -3.78
N ASN A 99 -1.71 5.82 -2.81
CA ASN A 99 -2.00 5.53 -1.41
C ASN A 99 -2.81 6.61 -0.69
N ILE A 100 -2.94 7.82 -1.25
CA ILE A 100 -3.80 8.87 -0.69
C ILE A 100 -5.27 8.47 -0.73
N ASP A 101 -5.67 7.72 -1.77
CA ASP A 101 -7.05 7.29 -2.00
C ASP A 101 -7.40 6.00 -1.21
N LEU A 102 -6.44 5.40 -0.50
CA LEU A 102 -6.66 4.17 0.25
C LEU A 102 -7.28 4.46 1.62
N ASN A 103 -8.25 3.61 2.01
CA ASN A 103 -8.92 3.71 3.31
C ASN A 103 -9.00 2.33 4.01
N PRO A 104 -7.90 1.82 4.59
CA PRO A 104 -7.89 0.52 5.26
C PRO A 104 -8.86 0.49 6.45
N GLN A 105 -9.80 -0.45 6.46
CA GLN A 105 -10.83 -0.55 7.49
C GLN A 105 -10.48 -1.59 8.55
N LEU A 106 -10.55 -1.18 9.82
CA LEU A 106 -10.50 -2.09 10.95
C LEU A 106 -11.77 -2.93 11.00
N VAL A 107 -11.66 -4.17 11.48
CA VAL A 107 -12.82 -4.98 11.82
C VAL A 107 -13.55 -4.31 12.99
N GLN A 108 -14.86 -4.09 12.85
CA GLN A 108 -15.65 -3.55 13.96
C GLN A 108 -15.75 -4.58 15.09
N ASP A 109 -15.41 -4.15 16.30
CA ASP A 109 -15.69 -4.93 17.48
C ASP A 109 -17.21 -4.87 17.74
N LYS A 110 -17.89 -6.01 17.67
CA LYS A 110 -19.32 -6.12 17.97
C LYS A 110 -19.64 -5.82 19.45
N SER A 111 -18.62 -5.57 20.28
CA SER A 111 -18.73 -5.34 21.73
C SER A 111 -19.24 -3.95 22.15
N HIS A 112 -19.18 -2.93 21.29
CA HIS A 112 -19.54 -1.55 21.69
C HIS A 112 -20.77 -0.97 20.96
N VAL A 113 -21.79 -1.80 20.75
CA VAL A 113 -23.16 -1.31 20.48
C VAL A 113 -23.96 -1.44 21.78
N THR A 114 -23.75 -0.50 22.70
CA THR A 114 -24.75 -0.20 23.72
C THR A 114 -25.82 0.66 23.07
N THR A 115 -26.79 0.03 22.38
CA THR A 115 -28.04 0.71 22.06
C THR A 115 -28.96 0.58 23.28
N PRO A 116 -29.40 1.69 23.90
CA PRO A 116 -30.52 1.63 24.82
C PRO A 116 -31.79 1.37 23.98
N GLY A 117 -32.37 0.18 24.14
CA GLY A 117 -33.74 -0.12 23.72
C GLY A 117 -33.94 -0.43 22.25
N ASN A 118 -33.85 -1.72 21.89
CA ASN A 118 -34.97 -2.45 21.29
C ASN A 118 -34.54 -3.89 21.02
N GLU A 119 -35.02 -4.81 21.87
CA GLU A 119 -35.24 -6.18 21.45
C GLU A 119 -36.29 -6.15 20.32
N THR A 120 -35.99 -6.73 19.15
CA THR A 120 -36.76 -7.82 18.51
C THR A 120 -36.10 -8.14 17.15
N HIS A 121 -35.70 -9.41 16.96
CA HIS A 121 -35.43 -10.20 15.73
C HIS A 121 -35.12 -9.46 14.40
N VAL A 122 -34.13 -9.88 13.60
CA VAL A 122 -34.18 -11.14 12.82
C VAL A 122 -32.76 -11.57 12.41
N MET A 123 -32.46 -12.84 12.66
CA MET A 123 -31.38 -13.60 12.04
C MET A 123 -31.60 -13.73 10.53
N ALA A 124 -30.61 -13.37 9.72
CA ALA A 124 -30.40 -14.01 8.42
C ALA A 124 -28.92 -13.91 8.04
N VAL A 125 -28.19 -14.98 8.36
CA VAL A 125 -27.03 -15.41 7.57
C VAL A 125 -27.53 -15.62 6.15
N LEU A 126 -26.88 -15.07 5.13
CA LEU A 126 -26.72 -15.80 3.89
C LEU A 126 -25.48 -15.31 3.13
N GLN A 127 -24.63 -16.29 2.85
CA GLN A 127 -23.57 -16.25 1.86
C GLN A 127 -24.16 -15.95 0.47
N THR A 128 -23.41 -15.20 -0.32
CA THR A 128 -23.30 -15.39 -1.78
C THR A 128 -21.84 -15.18 -2.15
#